data_AF-A0A3D1V7G2-F1
#
_entry.id   AF-A0A3D1V7G2-F1
#
_cell.length_a   1.000
_cell.length_b   1.000
_cell.length_c   1.000
_cell.angle_alpha   90.00
_cell.angle_beta   90.00
_cell.angle_gamma   90.00
#
_symmetry.space_group_name_H-M   'P 1'
#
loop_
_entity.id
_entity.type
_entity.pdbx_description
1 polymer ?
#
loop_
_entity_poly.entity_id
_entity_poly.type
_entity_poly.pdbx_seq_one_letter_code
_entity_poly.pdbx_strand_id
1 'polypeptide(L)'
;FPVRVEMLSRLRSKTDQSAVVRGLADGTVDIVIGTHRLLQKDVDFKNLGLLIVDEEQRFGVRHKEHIKRMRSAIDVLTMTATPIPRTLHFALTGLRDLSLITTPPQDRVPIRTFVTPADDAIIREAILRELARGGQVYVVHNRVQSIYRTCERLRELVPEAQLAVAHGQMNEHDLEQVVLAFMRQEFDVLICTTIIESGVDIPNANTIVLENAQMLGLTQMYQLRGRVGRSTNRAYAYVLYPPNTPLSVEALERLEAIQEATELGAGFQVAMRDMEIRGAGNILGGEQSGHIAAVGFDLYTRMLAHAVEEIRAGHPIAEPEEINLDIAVEAGIPEEFV
;
A
#
# COMPACT_ATOMS: atom_id res chain seq x y z
N PHE A 1 25.89 20.11 4.49
CA PHE A 1 25.14 21.12 3.71
C PHE A 1 24.45 22.06 4.68
N PRO A 2 24.43 23.38 4.45
CA PRO A 2 23.75 24.35 5.32
C PRO A 2 22.25 24.40 4.96
N VAL A 3 21.53 23.31 5.21
CA VAL A 3 20.08 23.20 4.97
C VAL A 3 19.38 23.06 6.32
N ARG A 4 18.40 23.92 6.59
CA ARG A 4 17.59 23.84 7.79
C ARG A 4 16.36 22.99 7.54
N VAL A 5 16.30 21.85 8.22
CA VAL A 5 15.17 20.91 8.17
C VAL A 5 14.39 21.00 9.48
N GLU A 6 13.09 21.24 9.38
CA GLU A 6 12.19 21.29 10.54
C GLU A 6 11.03 20.31 10.39
N MET A 7 10.41 19.95 11.50
CA MET A 7 9.22 19.11 11.52
C MET A 7 8.02 19.89 12.05
N LEU A 8 6.91 19.87 11.29
CA LEU A 8 5.64 20.45 11.71
C LEU A 8 4.60 19.35 11.94
N SER A 9 4.49 18.91 13.19
CA SER A 9 3.55 17.87 13.60
C SER A 9 2.96 18.17 14.97
N ARG A 10 1.91 17.42 15.35
CA ARG A 10 1.30 17.53 16.69
C ARG A 10 2.27 17.12 17.83
N LEU A 11 3.35 16.44 17.50
CA LEU A 11 4.38 16.00 18.46
C LEU A 11 5.26 17.16 18.93
N ARG A 12 5.22 18.31 18.24
CA ARG A 12 5.96 19.51 18.64
C ARG A 12 5.13 20.40 19.54
N SER A 13 5.78 21.06 20.48
CA SER A 13 5.13 22.05 21.35
C SER A 13 4.54 23.19 20.52
N LYS A 14 3.51 23.87 21.05
CA LYS A 14 2.91 25.03 20.35
C LYS A 14 3.94 26.12 20.06
N THR A 15 4.88 26.33 20.98
CA THR A 15 5.97 27.31 20.83
C THR A 15 6.89 26.95 19.67
N ASP A 16 7.26 25.68 19.54
CA ASP A 16 8.12 25.21 18.44
C ASP A 16 7.39 25.30 17.11
N GLN A 17 6.13 24.86 17.06
CA GLN A 17 5.31 24.98 15.86
C GLN A 17 5.21 26.42 15.37
N SER A 18 4.98 27.38 16.28
CA SER A 18 4.93 28.81 15.93
C SER A 18 6.29 29.38 15.49
N ALA A 19 7.41 28.81 15.94
CA ALA A 19 8.72 29.18 15.45
C ALA A 19 8.95 28.65 14.03
N VAL A 20 8.58 27.40 13.75
CA VAL A 20 8.68 26.78 12.42
C VAL A 20 7.79 27.53 11.41
N VAL A 21 6.55 27.85 11.76
CA VAL A 21 5.64 28.60 10.87
C VAL A 21 6.20 29.98 10.52
N ARG A 22 6.79 30.70 11.48
CA ARG A 22 7.50 31.96 11.20
C ARG A 22 8.70 31.74 10.28
N GLY A 23 9.45 30.67 10.53
CA GLY A 23 10.60 30.29 9.71
C GLY A 23 10.27 29.94 8.25
N LEU A 24 9.07 29.43 8.00
CA LEU A 24 8.56 29.17 6.65
C LEU A 24 8.17 30.46 5.91
N ALA A 25 7.60 31.42 6.64
CA ALA A 25 7.19 32.71 6.10
C ALA A 25 8.38 33.64 5.82
N ASP A 26 9.44 33.61 6.65
CA ASP A 26 10.65 34.43 6.46
C ASP A 26 11.72 33.75 5.58
N GLY A 27 11.58 32.44 5.35
CA GLY A 27 12.48 31.62 4.52
C GLY A 27 13.76 31.20 5.24
N THR A 28 13.77 31.19 6.58
CA THR A 28 14.87 30.62 7.36
C THR A 28 14.82 29.10 7.46
N VAL A 29 13.69 28.47 7.10
CA VAL A 29 13.50 27.02 7.01
C VAL A 29 13.43 26.62 5.54
N ASP A 30 14.34 25.74 5.13
CA ASP A 30 14.45 25.29 3.73
C ASP A 30 13.55 24.08 3.44
N ILE A 31 13.50 23.12 4.39
CA ILE A 31 12.72 21.89 4.25
C ILE A 31 11.84 21.74 5.48
N VAL A 32 10.55 21.52 5.26
CA VAL A 32 9.62 21.14 6.33
C VAL A 32 8.96 19.81 6.03
N ILE A 33 9.00 18.92 7.02
CA ILE A 33 8.31 17.63 6.99
C ILE A 33 7.16 17.71 7.98
N GLY A 34 5.94 17.42 7.53
CA GLY A 34 4.78 17.58 8.39
C GLY A 34 3.57 16.80 7.95
N THR A 35 2.59 16.77 8.83
CA THR A 35 1.30 16.13 8.56
C THR A 35 0.36 17.12 7.84
N HIS A 36 -0.95 16.84 7.86
CA HIS A 36 -1.98 17.78 7.39
C HIS A 36 -1.94 19.15 8.09
N ARG A 37 -1.15 19.32 9.16
CA ARG A 37 -0.86 20.61 9.79
C ARG A 37 -0.27 21.64 8.82
N LEU A 38 0.50 21.19 7.82
CA LEU A 38 1.08 22.04 6.77
C LEU A 38 0.02 22.64 5.82
N LEU A 39 -1.18 22.05 5.78
CA LEU A 39 -2.28 22.48 4.90
C LEU A 39 -3.27 23.41 5.62
N GLN A 40 -2.91 23.89 6.81
CA GLN A 40 -3.72 24.85 7.55
C GLN A 40 -3.47 26.27 7.04
N LYS A 41 -4.47 27.13 7.18
CA LYS A 41 -4.48 28.49 6.60
C LYS A 41 -3.42 29.43 7.17
N ASP A 42 -2.83 29.10 8.31
CA ASP A 42 -1.83 29.90 9.01
C ASP A 42 -0.38 29.57 8.59
N VAL A 43 -0.21 28.62 7.66
CA VAL A 43 1.09 28.24 7.12
C VAL A 43 1.28 28.94 5.77
N ASP A 44 2.12 29.95 5.76
CA ASP A 44 2.54 30.64 4.55
C ASP A 44 4.00 30.30 4.24
N PHE A 45 4.29 30.07 2.96
CA PHE A 45 5.63 29.80 2.46
C PHE A 45 6.14 31.02 1.73
N LYS A 46 7.37 31.45 2.03
CA LYS A 46 8.01 32.57 1.32
C LYS A 46 8.15 32.30 -0.19
N ASN A 47 8.65 31.12 -0.54
CA ASN A 47 8.85 30.69 -1.91
C ASN A 47 8.85 29.15 -1.99
N LEU A 48 7.68 28.54 -2.09
CA LEU A 48 7.54 27.10 -2.21
C LEU A 48 7.81 26.67 -3.65
N GLY A 49 8.91 25.94 -3.89
CA GLY A 49 9.25 25.42 -5.23
C GLY A 49 8.80 23.98 -5.48
N LEU A 50 8.80 23.14 -4.44
CA LEU A 50 8.54 21.70 -4.55
C LEU A 50 7.64 21.22 -3.42
N LEU A 51 6.62 20.44 -3.77
CA LEU A 51 5.79 19.70 -2.81
C LEU A 51 5.96 18.20 -3.03
N ILE A 52 6.41 17.51 -1.99
CA ILE A 52 6.48 16.04 -1.97
C ILE A 52 5.30 15.53 -1.14
N VAL A 53 4.44 14.72 -1.76
CA VAL A 53 3.30 14.07 -1.11
C VAL A 53 3.56 12.57 -1.03
N ASP A 54 3.65 12.04 0.17
CA ASP A 54 3.75 10.61 0.42
C ASP A 54 2.38 10.02 0.79
N GLU A 55 2.03 8.86 0.24
CA GLU A 55 0.77 8.15 0.44
C GLU A 55 -0.49 9.03 0.28
N GLU A 56 -0.63 9.67 -0.90
CA GLU A 56 -1.72 10.61 -1.25
C GLU A 56 -3.14 10.11 -0.88
N GLN A 57 -3.36 8.79 -0.92
CA GLN A 57 -4.64 8.17 -0.59
C GLN A 57 -5.12 8.46 0.84
N ARG A 58 -4.20 8.75 1.78
CA ARG A 58 -4.53 9.07 3.17
C ARG A 58 -5.08 10.49 3.35
N PHE A 59 -4.93 11.36 2.36
CA PHE A 59 -5.44 12.73 2.44
C PHE A 59 -6.94 12.80 2.09
N GLY A 60 -7.71 13.47 2.95
CA GLY A 60 -9.11 13.76 2.72
C GLY A 60 -9.35 14.73 1.56
N VAL A 61 -10.59 14.81 1.07
CA VAL A 61 -10.97 15.62 -0.09
C VAL A 61 -10.54 17.08 0.05
N ARG A 62 -10.76 17.70 1.23
CA ARG A 62 -10.39 19.11 1.47
C ARG A 62 -8.89 19.37 1.37
N HIS A 63 -8.07 18.41 1.83
CA HIS A 63 -6.62 18.49 1.73
C HIS A 63 -6.17 18.39 0.26
N LYS A 64 -6.78 17.47 -0.49
CA LYS A 64 -6.52 17.29 -1.93
C LYS A 64 -6.87 18.54 -2.74
N GLU A 65 -7.99 19.19 -2.44
CA GLU A 65 -8.36 20.45 -3.08
C GLU A 65 -7.40 21.60 -2.76
N HIS A 66 -6.85 21.65 -1.54
CA HIS A 66 -5.84 22.64 -1.20
C HIS A 66 -4.52 22.37 -1.95
N ILE A 67 -4.08 21.10 -2.00
CA ILE A 67 -2.91 20.67 -2.77
C ILE A 67 -3.08 20.99 -4.27
N LYS A 68 -4.26 20.77 -4.85
CA LYS A 68 -4.56 21.13 -6.24
C LYS A 68 -4.41 22.63 -6.53
N ARG A 69 -4.79 23.50 -5.59
CA ARG A 69 -4.60 24.95 -5.75
C ARG A 69 -3.14 25.36 -5.68
N MET A 70 -2.34 24.65 -4.87
CA MET A 70 -0.89 24.90 -4.81
C MET A 70 -0.18 24.39 -6.07
N ARG A 71 -0.62 23.23 -6.61
CA ARG A 71 -0.09 22.59 -7.83
C ARG A 71 -0.04 23.48 -9.06
N SER A 72 -0.89 24.51 -9.19
CA SER A 72 -0.83 25.40 -10.36
C SER A 72 0.42 26.28 -10.41
N ALA A 73 1.19 26.36 -9.33
CA ALA A 73 2.34 27.26 -9.21
C ALA A 73 3.65 26.55 -8.80
N ILE A 74 3.62 25.24 -8.50
CA ILE A 74 4.77 24.53 -7.91
C ILE A 74 4.93 23.13 -8.52
N ASP A 75 6.16 22.61 -8.47
CA ASP A 75 6.44 21.23 -8.85
C ASP A 75 5.91 20.27 -7.78
N VAL A 76 5.29 19.17 -8.20
CA VAL A 76 4.72 18.18 -7.27
C VAL A 76 5.18 16.77 -7.57
N LEU A 77 5.87 16.18 -6.60
CA LEU A 77 6.22 14.77 -6.58
C LEU A 77 5.23 14.02 -5.69
N THR A 78 4.62 12.96 -6.20
CA THR A 78 3.76 12.09 -5.39
C THR A 78 4.36 10.70 -5.35
N MET A 79 4.51 10.16 -4.15
CA MET A 79 5.03 8.81 -3.89
C MET A 79 3.94 7.96 -3.25
N THR A 80 3.85 6.71 -3.66
CA THR A 80 2.93 5.74 -3.05
C THR A 80 3.39 4.33 -3.35
N ALA A 81 3.17 3.42 -2.40
CA ALA A 81 3.42 2.00 -2.60
C ALA A 81 2.40 1.34 -3.56
N THR A 82 1.20 1.92 -3.67
CA THR A 82 0.09 1.37 -4.46
C THR A 82 -0.73 2.53 -5.04
N PRO A 83 -0.61 2.83 -6.34
CA PRO A 83 -1.29 3.98 -6.92
C PRO A 83 -2.81 3.87 -6.80
N ILE A 84 -3.46 4.98 -6.48
CA ILE A 84 -4.93 5.06 -6.44
C ILE A 84 -5.46 4.71 -7.85
N PRO A 85 -6.50 3.86 -7.99
CA PRO A 85 -7.01 3.45 -9.30
C PRO A 85 -7.25 4.60 -10.30
N ARG A 86 -7.83 5.73 -9.86
CA ARG A 86 -7.99 6.93 -10.73
C ARG A 86 -6.66 7.59 -11.12
N THR A 87 -5.69 7.61 -10.21
CA THR A 87 -4.36 8.16 -10.49
C THR A 87 -3.59 7.26 -11.45
N LEU A 88 -3.68 5.95 -11.25
CA LEU A 88 -3.15 4.94 -12.16
C LEU A 88 -3.75 5.09 -13.55
N HIS A 89 -5.08 5.27 -13.63
CA HIS A 89 -5.75 5.55 -14.90
C HIS A 89 -5.17 6.78 -15.61
N PHE A 90 -5.08 7.94 -14.94
CA PHE A 90 -4.50 9.15 -15.54
C PHE A 90 -3.02 8.99 -15.96
N ALA A 91 -2.28 8.15 -15.26
CA ALA A 91 -0.93 7.78 -15.66
C ALA A 91 -0.94 6.94 -16.95
N LEU A 92 -1.79 5.92 -17.02
CA LEU A 92 -1.95 5.07 -18.21
C LEU A 92 -2.47 5.84 -19.43
N THR A 93 -3.30 6.88 -19.22
CA THR A 93 -3.79 7.75 -20.29
C THR A 93 -2.77 8.82 -20.72
N GLY A 94 -1.55 8.83 -20.17
CA GLY A 94 -0.54 9.84 -20.46
C GLY A 94 -0.92 11.27 -20.01
N LEU A 95 -1.93 11.43 -19.15
CA LEU A 95 -2.30 12.72 -18.54
C LEU A 95 -1.43 13.05 -17.33
N ARG A 96 -0.68 12.07 -16.82
CA ARG A 96 0.23 12.22 -15.68
C ARG A 96 1.48 11.38 -15.91
N ASP A 97 2.66 11.96 -15.70
CA ASP A 97 3.91 11.19 -15.77
C ASP A 97 4.00 10.20 -14.60
N LEU A 98 4.46 8.99 -14.91
CA LEU A 98 4.60 7.89 -13.96
C LEU A 98 6.01 7.32 -14.05
N SER A 99 6.70 7.26 -12.91
CA SER A 99 7.96 6.55 -12.79
C SER A 99 7.76 5.37 -11.84
N LEU A 100 8.14 4.18 -12.31
CA LEU A 100 8.05 2.94 -11.54
C LEU A 100 9.42 2.55 -11.03
N ILE A 101 9.52 2.33 -9.72
CA ILE A 101 10.72 1.78 -9.08
C ILE A 101 10.42 0.32 -8.74
N THR A 102 10.85 -0.59 -9.62
CA THR A 102 10.57 -2.03 -9.49
C THR A 102 11.71 -2.81 -8.85
N THR A 103 12.96 -2.32 -8.99
CA THR A 103 14.14 -3.01 -8.45
C THR A 103 14.16 -2.94 -6.92
N PRO A 104 14.08 -4.08 -6.22
CA PRO A 104 14.21 -4.09 -4.76
C PRO A 104 15.67 -3.85 -4.33
N PRO A 105 15.90 -3.47 -3.06
CA PRO A 105 17.24 -3.49 -2.46
C PRO A 105 17.85 -4.90 -2.50
N GLN A 106 19.18 -5.00 -2.61
CA GLN A 106 19.90 -6.26 -2.84
C GLN A 106 19.63 -7.36 -1.79
N ASP A 107 19.39 -7.00 -0.54
CA ASP A 107 19.21 -7.95 0.56
C ASP A 107 17.74 -8.33 0.84
N ARG A 108 16.81 -7.86 0.01
CA ARG A 108 15.37 -8.07 0.27
C ARG A 108 14.91 -9.43 -0.21
N VAL A 109 14.45 -10.26 0.73
CA VAL A 109 13.89 -11.59 0.45
C VAL A 109 12.37 -11.48 0.23
N PRO A 110 11.79 -12.11 -0.81
CA PRO A 110 10.35 -12.17 -1.00
C PRO A 110 9.61 -12.77 0.19
N ILE A 111 8.43 -12.21 0.49
CA ILE A 111 7.56 -12.66 1.59
C ILE A 111 6.78 -13.88 1.12
N ARG A 112 6.86 -14.99 1.86
CA ARG A 112 6.01 -16.16 1.58
C ARG A 112 4.60 -15.92 2.08
N THR A 113 3.64 -15.91 1.15
CA THR A 113 2.24 -15.66 1.44
C THR A 113 1.45 -16.96 1.37
N PHE A 114 0.66 -17.25 2.40
CA PHE A 114 -0.25 -18.40 2.47
C PHE A 114 -1.67 -17.88 2.57
N VAL A 115 -2.55 -18.32 1.68
CA VAL A 115 -3.99 -18.05 1.74
C VAL A 115 -4.66 -19.36 2.13
N THR A 116 -5.32 -19.38 3.29
CA THR A 116 -5.89 -20.61 3.85
C THR A 116 -7.08 -20.30 4.76
N PRO A 117 -8.00 -21.26 4.97
CA PRO A 117 -9.01 -21.10 6.00
C PRO A 117 -8.37 -20.86 7.37
N ALA A 118 -9.02 -20.06 8.20
CA ALA A 118 -8.59 -19.77 9.56
C ALA A 118 -8.60 -21.06 10.39
N ASP A 119 -7.45 -21.41 10.93
CA ASP A 119 -7.25 -22.55 11.83
C ASP A 119 -6.31 -22.11 12.96
N ASP A 120 -6.75 -22.32 14.19
CA ASP A 120 -5.99 -21.98 15.39
C ASP A 120 -4.65 -22.75 15.46
N ALA A 121 -4.58 -23.96 14.91
CA ALA A 121 -3.32 -24.71 14.83
C ALA A 121 -2.29 -23.99 13.96
N ILE A 122 -2.72 -23.47 12.79
CA ILE A 122 -1.86 -22.71 11.87
C ILE A 122 -1.40 -21.40 12.53
N ILE A 123 -2.31 -20.68 13.19
CA ILE A 123 -1.99 -19.42 13.89
C ILE A 123 -0.95 -19.67 14.99
N ARG A 124 -1.17 -20.71 15.81
CA ARG A 124 -0.25 -21.09 16.89
C ARG A 124 1.13 -21.45 16.36
N GLU A 125 1.20 -22.28 15.32
CA GLU A 125 2.46 -22.69 14.72
C GLU A 125 3.22 -21.49 14.12
N ALA A 126 2.50 -20.59 13.42
CA ALA A 126 3.07 -19.38 12.86
C ALA A 126 3.68 -18.48 13.94
N ILE A 127 2.98 -18.29 15.06
CA ILE A 127 3.47 -17.48 16.18
C ILE A 127 4.69 -18.14 16.82
N LEU A 128 4.59 -19.42 17.21
CA LEU A 128 5.69 -20.11 17.89
C LEU A 128 6.95 -20.22 17.03
N ARG A 129 6.80 -20.41 15.71
CA ARG A 129 7.92 -20.38 14.77
C ARG A 129 8.65 -19.04 14.78
N GLU A 130 7.91 -17.93 14.89
CA GLU A 130 8.50 -16.59 14.96
C GLU A 130 9.21 -16.35 16.30
N LEU A 131 8.57 -16.73 17.41
CA LEU A 131 9.15 -16.62 18.74
C LEU A 131 10.44 -17.44 18.87
N ALA A 132 10.48 -18.65 18.29
CA ALA A 132 11.67 -19.51 18.31
C ALA A 132 12.89 -18.88 17.64
N ARG A 133 12.70 -17.91 16.73
CA ARG A 133 13.78 -17.14 16.09
C ARG A 133 13.98 -15.74 16.69
N GLY A 134 13.35 -15.44 17.83
CA GLY A 134 13.43 -14.14 18.51
C GLY A 134 12.79 -12.98 17.74
N GLY A 135 11.89 -13.30 16.81
CA GLY A 135 11.15 -12.31 16.04
C GLY A 135 9.81 -11.96 16.68
N GLN A 136 9.10 -11.03 16.05
CA GLN A 136 7.80 -10.54 16.53
C GLN A 136 6.72 -10.74 15.46
N VAL A 137 5.47 -10.84 15.90
CA VAL A 137 4.31 -11.15 15.04
C VAL A 137 3.29 -10.03 15.06
N TYR A 138 2.81 -9.65 13.89
CA TYR A 138 1.58 -8.87 13.77
C TYR A 138 0.39 -9.79 13.61
N VAL A 139 -0.66 -9.61 14.42
CA VAL A 139 -1.97 -10.20 14.17
C VAL A 139 -2.95 -9.08 13.85
N VAL A 140 -3.36 -8.98 12.60
CA VAL A 140 -4.26 -7.94 12.13
C VAL A 140 -5.69 -8.41 12.27
N HIS A 141 -6.43 -7.76 13.16
CA HIS A 141 -7.86 -7.96 13.37
C HIS A 141 -8.59 -6.64 13.15
N ASN A 142 -9.19 -6.46 11.97
CA ASN A 142 -9.76 -5.17 11.54
C ASN A 142 -11.16 -4.86 12.13
N ARG A 143 -11.34 -5.09 13.44
CA ARG A 143 -12.59 -4.79 14.16
C ARG A 143 -12.35 -4.50 15.64
N VAL A 144 -12.44 -3.24 16.02
CA VAL A 144 -12.15 -2.79 17.40
C VAL A 144 -13.08 -3.43 18.44
N GLN A 145 -14.34 -3.69 18.10
CA GLN A 145 -15.30 -4.26 19.06
C GLN A 145 -14.92 -5.68 19.52
N SER A 146 -14.20 -6.45 18.70
CA SER A 146 -13.85 -7.84 18.97
C SER A 146 -12.36 -8.07 19.23
N ILE A 147 -11.51 -7.04 19.08
CA ILE A 147 -10.04 -7.19 19.17
C ILE A 147 -9.58 -7.72 20.53
N TYR A 148 -10.19 -7.29 21.63
CA TYR A 148 -9.87 -7.79 22.96
C TYR A 148 -10.30 -9.25 23.16
N ARG A 149 -11.41 -9.68 22.54
CA ARG A 149 -11.81 -11.09 22.54
C ARG A 149 -10.81 -11.94 21.76
N THR A 150 -10.31 -11.44 20.63
CA THR A 150 -9.22 -12.07 19.89
C THR A 150 -7.96 -12.18 20.74
N CYS A 151 -7.63 -11.14 21.52
CA CYS A 151 -6.50 -11.17 22.44
C CYS A 151 -6.62 -12.26 23.50
N GLU A 152 -7.79 -12.42 24.14
CA GLU A 152 -8.01 -13.49 25.11
C GLU A 152 -7.89 -14.87 24.45
N ARG A 153 -8.49 -15.07 23.27
CA ARG A 153 -8.35 -16.33 22.51
C ARG A 153 -6.89 -16.64 22.19
N LEU A 154 -6.12 -15.66 21.73
CA LEU A 154 -4.70 -15.85 21.42
C LEU A 154 -3.85 -16.11 22.66
N ARG A 155 -4.22 -15.54 23.81
CA ARG A 155 -3.57 -15.79 25.10
C ARG A 155 -3.78 -17.23 25.57
N GLU A 156 -4.96 -17.79 25.36
CA GLU A 156 -5.23 -19.21 25.62
C GLU A 156 -4.50 -20.12 24.63
N LEU A 157 -4.43 -19.73 23.36
CA LEU A 157 -3.81 -20.51 22.29
C LEU A 157 -2.28 -20.55 22.38
N VAL A 158 -1.65 -19.42 22.75
CA VAL A 158 -0.20 -19.25 22.83
C VAL A 158 0.18 -18.61 24.17
N PRO A 159 0.08 -19.36 25.29
CA PRO A 159 0.42 -18.83 26.62
C PRO A 159 1.90 -18.47 26.77
N GLU A 160 2.76 -18.93 25.85
CA GLU A 160 4.20 -18.63 25.82
C GLU A 160 4.50 -17.20 25.34
N ALA A 161 3.56 -16.53 24.68
CA ALA A 161 3.78 -15.24 24.03
C ALA A 161 3.26 -14.05 24.86
N GLN A 162 4.04 -12.97 24.90
CA GLN A 162 3.60 -11.68 25.44
C GLN A 162 2.79 -10.92 24.38
N LEU A 163 1.50 -10.70 24.67
CA LEU A 163 0.53 -10.11 23.75
C LEU A 163 0.24 -8.66 24.13
N ALA A 164 0.19 -7.78 23.13
CA ALA A 164 -0.30 -6.41 23.25
C ALA A 164 -1.40 -6.11 22.23
N VAL A 165 -2.28 -5.17 22.56
CA VAL A 165 -3.36 -4.71 21.67
C VAL A 165 -3.13 -3.24 21.29
N ALA A 166 -3.22 -2.93 20.01
CA ALA A 166 -3.11 -1.56 19.50
C ALA A 166 -4.19 -1.27 18.45
N HIS A 167 -5.05 -0.28 18.67
CA HIS A 167 -6.10 0.08 17.72
C HIS A 167 -6.36 1.59 17.65
N GLY A 168 -6.93 2.04 16.53
CA GLY A 168 -7.09 3.48 16.23
C GLY A 168 -8.04 4.25 17.15
N GLN A 169 -8.86 3.58 17.96
CA GLN A 169 -9.70 4.22 18.99
C GLN A 169 -9.00 4.43 20.34
N MET A 170 -7.75 3.97 20.50
CA MET A 170 -6.98 4.23 21.72
C MET A 170 -6.62 5.72 21.79
N ASN A 171 -6.34 6.20 22.99
CA ASN A 171 -5.68 7.49 23.14
C ASN A 171 -4.33 7.47 22.40
N GLU A 172 -3.98 8.55 21.72
CA GLU A 172 -2.73 8.68 20.97
C GLU A 172 -1.51 8.35 21.85
N HIS A 173 -1.53 8.79 23.13
CA HIS A 173 -0.43 8.51 24.06
C HIS A 173 -0.31 7.01 24.41
N ASP A 174 -1.43 6.34 24.70
CA ASP A 174 -1.43 4.93 25.04
C ASP A 174 -1.00 4.08 23.83
N LEU A 175 -1.49 4.44 22.64
CA LEU A 175 -1.10 3.79 21.39
C LEU A 175 0.41 3.90 21.15
N GLU A 176 0.97 5.10 21.34
CA GLU A 176 2.41 5.34 21.22
C GLU A 176 3.20 4.49 22.20
N GLN A 177 2.79 4.43 23.47
CA GLN A 177 3.48 3.61 24.48
C GLN A 177 3.48 2.13 24.12
N VAL A 178 2.34 1.59 23.66
CA VAL A 178 2.25 0.18 23.23
C VAL A 178 3.15 -0.09 22.03
N VAL A 179 3.15 0.79 21.04
CA VAL A 179 4.01 0.66 19.85
C VAL A 179 5.48 0.71 20.23
N LEU A 180 5.88 1.63 21.09
CA LEU A 180 7.26 1.74 21.57
C LEU A 180 7.69 0.52 22.40
N ALA A 181 6.81 0.00 23.25
CA ALA A 181 7.07 -1.22 24.01
C ALA A 181 7.24 -2.44 23.08
N PHE A 182 6.40 -2.54 22.04
CA PHE A 182 6.56 -3.56 21.01
C PHE A 182 7.88 -3.38 20.25
N MET A 183 8.27 -2.16 19.87
CA MET A 183 9.58 -1.92 19.24
C MET A 183 10.77 -2.32 20.14
N ARG A 184 10.63 -2.22 21.46
CA ARG A 184 11.64 -2.63 22.45
C ARG A 184 11.62 -4.13 22.79
N GLN A 185 10.82 -4.93 22.06
CA GLN A 185 10.65 -6.37 22.30
C GLN A 185 10.09 -6.69 23.70
N GLU A 186 9.29 -5.80 24.29
CA GLU A 186 8.55 -6.09 25.53
C GLU A 186 7.30 -6.95 25.28
N PHE A 187 6.90 -7.08 24.01
CA PHE A 187 5.80 -7.92 23.57
C PHE A 187 6.21 -8.68 22.30
N ASP A 188 5.84 -9.95 22.21
CA ASP A 188 6.14 -10.81 21.07
C ASP A 188 5.10 -10.65 19.95
N VAL A 189 3.84 -10.42 20.33
CA VAL A 189 2.71 -10.38 19.40
C VAL A 189 1.91 -9.10 19.58
N LEU A 190 1.81 -8.30 18.50
CA LEU A 190 0.95 -7.12 18.46
C LEU A 190 -0.34 -7.41 17.70
N ILE A 191 -1.44 -7.45 18.44
CA ILE A 191 -2.79 -7.58 17.88
C ILE A 191 -3.27 -6.17 17.54
N CYS A 192 -3.50 -5.91 16.26
CA CYS A 192 -3.76 -4.56 15.80
C CYS A 192 -4.83 -4.45 14.72
N THR A 193 -5.40 -3.25 14.56
CA THR A 193 -6.16 -2.91 13.36
C THR A 193 -5.22 -2.52 12.22
N THR A 194 -5.75 -1.96 11.13
CA THR A 194 -4.96 -1.40 10.01
C THR A 194 -4.07 -0.19 10.37
N ILE A 195 -3.86 0.09 11.67
CA ILE A 195 -3.01 1.18 12.15
C ILE A 195 -1.54 0.98 11.75
N ILE A 196 -1.08 -0.26 11.61
CA ILE A 196 0.30 -0.57 11.17
C ILE A 196 0.55 -0.14 9.73
N GLU A 197 -0.50 0.12 8.94
CA GLU A 197 -0.33 0.70 7.61
C GLU A 197 0.27 2.11 7.65
N SER A 198 0.26 2.80 8.80
CA SER A 198 0.60 4.23 8.91
C SER A 198 2.07 4.57 9.21
N GLY A 199 2.99 3.60 9.15
CA GLY A 199 4.42 3.93 9.08
C GLY A 199 5.28 3.55 10.27
N VAL A 200 4.80 2.68 11.17
CA VAL A 200 5.70 2.07 12.17
C VAL A 200 6.51 0.99 11.47
N ASP A 201 7.80 1.24 11.31
CA ASP A 201 8.76 0.25 10.83
C ASP A 201 9.32 -0.53 12.02
N ILE A 202 9.07 -1.84 12.05
CA ILE A 202 9.62 -2.74 13.07
C ILE A 202 10.40 -3.84 12.35
N PRO A 203 11.73 -3.70 12.25
CA PRO A 203 12.59 -4.64 11.50
C PRO A 203 12.49 -6.09 12.00
N ASN A 204 12.20 -6.26 13.30
CA ASN A 204 12.12 -7.56 13.95
C ASN A 204 10.76 -8.26 13.74
N ALA A 205 9.76 -7.55 13.22
CA ALA A 205 8.47 -8.12 12.88
C ALA A 205 8.54 -8.79 11.49
N ASN A 206 8.69 -10.12 11.48
CA ASN A 206 8.87 -10.88 10.23
C ASN A 206 7.70 -11.82 9.90
N THR A 207 6.69 -11.92 10.78
CA THR A 207 5.47 -12.66 10.48
C THR A 207 4.23 -11.78 10.68
N ILE A 208 3.31 -11.84 9.72
CA ILE A 208 2.01 -11.20 9.79
C ILE A 208 0.89 -12.21 9.58
N VAL A 209 -0.12 -12.15 10.42
CA VAL A 209 -1.36 -12.93 10.33
C VAL A 209 -2.50 -11.95 10.08
N LEU A 210 -3.14 -12.03 8.92
CA LEU A 210 -4.31 -11.24 8.56
C LEU A 210 -5.56 -12.07 8.83
N GLU A 211 -6.29 -11.73 9.88
CA GLU A 211 -7.58 -12.37 10.15
C GLU A 211 -8.70 -11.74 9.32
N ASN A 212 -9.67 -12.56 8.92
CA ASN A 212 -10.83 -12.13 8.15
C ASN A 212 -10.44 -11.35 6.88
N ALA A 213 -9.42 -11.85 6.17
CA ALA A 213 -8.84 -11.20 5.01
C ALA A 213 -9.85 -10.93 3.88
N GLN A 214 -10.93 -11.70 3.78
CA GLN A 214 -12.03 -11.47 2.84
C GLN A 214 -12.69 -10.07 2.98
N MET A 215 -12.58 -9.47 4.17
CA MET A 215 -13.10 -8.14 4.46
C MET A 215 -12.13 -7.01 4.08
N LEU A 216 -10.87 -7.33 3.75
CA LEU A 216 -9.82 -6.36 3.43
C LEU A 216 -9.72 -6.13 1.92
N GLY A 217 -9.49 -4.88 1.50
CA GLY A 217 -9.16 -4.58 0.11
C GLY A 217 -7.83 -5.21 -0.31
N LEU A 218 -7.66 -5.54 -1.59
CA LEU A 218 -6.42 -6.13 -2.12
C LEU A 218 -5.22 -5.21 -1.84
N THR A 219 -5.37 -3.92 -2.13
CA THR A 219 -4.37 -2.88 -1.82
C THR A 219 -4.01 -2.83 -0.33
N GLN A 220 -5.00 -2.99 0.56
CA GLN A 220 -4.75 -2.99 2.02
C GLN A 220 -3.96 -4.23 2.44
N MET A 221 -4.35 -5.42 1.96
CA MET A 221 -3.61 -6.66 2.23
C MET A 221 -2.15 -6.55 1.77
N TYR A 222 -1.91 -5.99 0.60
CA TYR A 222 -0.55 -5.77 0.08
C TYR A 222 0.27 -4.80 0.93
N GLN A 223 -0.34 -3.68 1.35
CA GLN A 223 0.32 -2.71 2.23
C GLN A 223 0.64 -3.31 3.60
N LEU A 224 -0.29 -4.04 4.20
CA LEU A 224 -0.10 -4.75 5.48
C LEU A 224 1.01 -5.80 5.35
N ARG A 225 0.98 -6.60 4.28
CA ARG A 225 2.04 -7.57 3.97
C ARG A 225 3.40 -6.90 3.86
N GLY A 226 3.49 -5.73 3.22
CA GLY A 226 4.72 -4.95 3.09
C GLY A 226 5.27 -4.37 4.41
N ARG A 227 4.57 -4.54 5.54
CA ARG A 227 5.04 -4.14 6.87
C ARG A 227 5.96 -5.17 7.52
N VAL A 228 6.06 -6.37 6.97
CA VAL A 228 7.03 -7.40 7.41
C VAL A 228 8.11 -7.65 6.36
N GLY A 229 9.21 -8.31 6.75
CA GLY A 229 10.27 -8.70 5.82
C GLY A 229 11.18 -7.54 5.42
N ARG A 230 11.52 -6.70 6.40
CA ARG A 230 12.53 -5.64 6.26
C ARG A 230 13.92 -6.07 6.73
N SER A 231 14.02 -7.24 7.36
CA SER A 231 15.29 -7.88 7.72
C SER A 231 15.78 -8.82 6.61
N THR A 232 16.98 -9.38 6.76
CA THR A 232 17.52 -10.45 5.89
C THR A 232 16.80 -11.78 6.09
N ASN A 233 16.02 -11.92 7.16
CA ASN A 233 15.27 -13.14 7.44
C ASN A 233 14.03 -13.20 6.56
N ARG A 234 13.75 -14.40 6.04
CA ARG A 234 12.52 -14.63 5.26
C ARG A 234 11.29 -14.35 6.14
N ALA A 235 10.42 -13.49 5.64
CA ALA A 235 9.15 -13.17 6.26
C ALA A 235 7.99 -14.02 5.74
N TYR A 236 6.95 -14.14 6.56
CA TYR A 236 5.77 -14.93 6.29
C TYR A 236 4.50 -14.10 6.45
N ALA A 237 3.55 -14.27 5.54
CA ALA A 237 2.24 -13.66 5.61
C ALA A 237 1.15 -14.75 5.54
N TYR A 238 0.35 -14.85 6.59
CA TYR A 238 -0.78 -15.76 6.68
C TYR A 238 -2.06 -14.97 6.47
N VAL A 239 -2.73 -15.20 5.34
CA VAL A 239 -3.94 -14.51 4.92
C VAL A 239 -5.11 -15.45 5.17
N LEU A 240 -5.85 -15.21 6.26
CA LEU A 240 -6.83 -16.15 6.79
C LEU A 240 -8.26 -15.70 6.48
N TYR A 241 -9.07 -16.62 6.00
CA TYR A 241 -10.51 -16.41 5.75
C TYR A 241 -11.36 -17.43 6.54
N PRO A 242 -12.61 -17.12 6.90
CA PRO A 242 -13.46 -18.00 7.69
C PRO A 242 -13.78 -19.31 6.93
N PRO A 243 -13.59 -20.50 7.54
CA PRO A 243 -13.81 -21.79 6.86
C PRO A 243 -15.28 -22.04 6.50
N ASN A 244 -16.22 -21.55 7.33
CA ASN A 244 -17.64 -21.88 7.24
C ASN A 244 -18.48 -20.73 6.67
N THR A 245 -17.87 -19.77 5.98
CA THR A 245 -18.59 -18.63 5.41
C THR A 245 -18.33 -18.58 3.90
N PRO A 246 -19.39 -18.56 3.07
CA PRO A 246 -19.20 -18.42 1.64
C PRO A 246 -18.51 -17.10 1.32
N LEU A 247 -17.49 -17.15 0.48
CA LEU A 247 -16.78 -15.98 -0.02
C LEU A 247 -17.50 -15.43 -1.26
N SER A 248 -17.54 -14.10 -1.40
CA SER A 248 -17.97 -13.49 -2.66
C SER A 248 -16.92 -13.74 -3.75
N VAL A 249 -17.33 -13.68 -5.03
CA VAL A 249 -16.42 -13.78 -6.17
C VAL A 249 -15.30 -12.75 -6.07
N GLU A 250 -15.64 -11.48 -5.81
CA GLU A 250 -14.66 -10.42 -5.58
C GLU A 250 -13.71 -10.68 -4.39
N ALA A 251 -14.16 -11.38 -3.34
CA ALA A 251 -13.27 -11.73 -2.23
C ALA A 251 -12.29 -12.84 -2.63
N LEU A 252 -12.75 -13.83 -3.39
CA LEU A 252 -11.91 -14.90 -3.91
C LEU A 252 -10.84 -14.36 -4.85
N GLU A 253 -11.22 -13.54 -5.83
CA GLU A 253 -10.28 -12.90 -6.77
C GLU A 253 -9.21 -12.06 -6.05
N ARG A 254 -9.60 -11.32 -4.99
CA ARG A 254 -8.63 -10.55 -4.18
C ARG A 254 -7.67 -11.46 -3.41
N LEU A 255 -8.16 -12.58 -2.89
CA LEU A 255 -7.35 -13.54 -2.14
C LEU A 255 -6.38 -14.30 -3.06
N GLU A 256 -6.80 -14.67 -4.26
CA GLU A 256 -5.93 -15.26 -5.30
C GLU A 256 -4.87 -14.25 -5.75
N ALA A 257 -5.27 -13.02 -6.08
CA ALA A 257 -4.35 -11.98 -6.52
C ALA A 257 -3.25 -11.66 -5.49
N ILE A 258 -3.55 -11.65 -4.19
CA ILE A 258 -2.52 -11.41 -3.16
C ILE A 258 -1.57 -12.60 -3.00
N GLN A 259 -2.04 -13.83 -3.25
CA GLN A 259 -1.21 -15.04 -3.24
C GLN A 259 -0.22 -15.04 -4.40
N GLU A 260 -0.66 -14.65 -5.59
CA GLU A 260 0.18 -14.58 -6.80
C GLU A 260 1.20 -13.46 -6.75
N ALA A 261 0.91 -12.36 -6.03
CA ALA A 261 1.75 -11.17 -5.92
C ALA A 261 3.04 -11.38 -5.09
N THR A 262 3.77 -12.47 -5.28
CA THR A 262 4.95 -12.86 -4.47
C THR A 262 6.20 -12.03 -4.78
N GLU A 263 6.29 -11.44 -5.97
CA GLU A 263 7.46 -10.67 -6.38
C GLU A 263 7.57 -9.31 -5.68
N LEU A 264 8.82 -8.92 -5.41
CA LEU A 264 9.14 -7.59 -4.92
C LEU A 264 8.90 -6.59 -6.06
N GLY A 265 8.14 -5.52 -5.79
CA GLY A 265 7.74 -4.57 -6.83
C GLY A 265 6.38 -4.87 -7.48
N ALA A 266 5.69 -5.94 -7.07
CA ALA A 266 4.34 -6.26 -7.55
C ALA A 266 3.25 -5.22 -7.20
N GLY A 267 3.59 -4.11 -6.53
CA GLY A 267 2.63 -3.08 -6.10
C GLY A 267 1.87 -2.45 -7.26
N PHE A 268 2.51 -2.31 -8.42
CA PHE A 268 1.85 -1.86 -9.65
C PHE A 268 0.84 -2.89 -10.17
N GLN A 269 1.24 -4.16 -10.30
CA GLN A 269 0.36 -5.26 -10.74
C GLN A 269 -0.84 -5.43 -9.80
N VAL A 270 -0.61 -5.32 -8.49
CA VAL A 270 -1.66 -5.39 -7.47
C VAL A 270 -2.65 -4.24 -7.60
N ALA A 271 -2.17 -3.02 -7.86
CA ALA A 271 -3.05 -1.87 -8.09
C ALA A 271 -3.86 -2.02 -9.39
N MET A 272 -3.27 -2.60 -10.44
CA MET A 272 -3.98 -2.94 -11.68
C MET A 272 -5.08 -3.97 -11.43
N ARG A 273 -4.77 -5.07 -10.72
CA ARG A 273 -5.77 -6.08 -10.33
C ARG A 273 -6.86 -5.51 -9.42
N ASP A 274 -6.53 -4.65 -8.46
CA ASP A 274 -7.54 -4.00 -7.59
C ASP A 274 -8.48 -3.09 -8.41
N MET A 275 -7.98 -2.45 -9.47
CA MET A 275 -8.79 -1.66 -10.40
C MET A 275 -9.70 -2.54 -11.27
N GLU A 276 -9.20 -3.69 -11.76
CA GLU A 276 -9.97 -4.68 -12.52
C GLU A 276 -11.11 -5.25 -11.67
N ILE A 277 -10.80 -5.77 -10.48
CA ILE A 277 -11.76 -6.43 -9.57
C ILE A 277 -12.87 -5.48 -9.14
N ARG A 278 -12.54 -4.20 -8.86
CA ARG A 278 -13.56 -3.19 -8.49
C ARG A 278 -14.40 -2.73 -9.68
N GLY A 279 -14.01 -3.11 -10.90
CA GLY A 279 -14.55 -2.59 -12.14
C GLY A 279 -14.12 -1.15 -12.39
N ALA A 280 -13.43 -0.92 -13.51
CA ALA A 280 -13.10 0.42 -14.00
C ALA A 280 -14.35 1.32 -14.22
N GLY A 281 -15.54 0.72 -14.26
CA GLY A 281 -16.82 1.39 -14.48
C GLY A 281 -17.25 2.42 -13.45
N ASN A 282 -16.89 2.28 -12.17
CA ASN A 282 -17.23 3.30 -11.15
C ASN A 282 -16.30 4.53 -11.20
N ILE A 283 -15.16 4.43 -11.87
CA ILE A 283 -14.16 5.49 -11.96
C ILE A 283 -14.34 6.33 -13.23
N LEU A 284 -14.90 5.73 -14.29
CA LEU A 284 -14.96 6.28 -15.65
C LEU A 284 -16.33 6.87 -16.04
N GLY A 285 -17.29 6.92 -15.11
CA GLY A 285 -18.67 7.29 -15.41
C GLY A 285 -19.42 6.13 -16.08
N GLY A 286 -20.74 6.09 -15.86
CA GLY A 286 -21.58 4.92 -16.17
C GLY A 286 -21.64 4.48 -17.64
N GLU A 287 -21.12 5.26 -18.59
CA GLU A 287 -21.15 4.94 -20.03
C GLU A 287 -19.95 4.11 -20.51
N GLN A 288 -18.78 4.21 -19.86
CA GLN A 288 -17.57 3.48 -20.28
C GLN A 288 -17.37 2.13 -19.56
N SER A 289 -18.16 1.86 -18.51
CA SER A 289 -18.10 0.61 -17.73
C SER A 289 -18.35 -0.64 -18.57
N GLY A 290 -19.26 -0.56 -19.55
CA GLY A 290 -19.64 -1.69 -20.39
C GLY A 290 -18.56 -2.12 -21.39
N HIS A 291 -17.71 -1.20 -21.84
CA HIS A 291 -16.70 -1.48 -22.86
C HIS A 291 -15.51 -2.27 -22.29
N ILE A 292 -15.11 -2.00 -21.04
CA ILE A 292 -13.95 -2.66 -20.42
C ILE A 292 -14.28 -4.12 -20.05
N ALA A 293 -15.49 -4.39 -19.56
CA ALA A 293 -15.93 -5.75 -19.26
C ALA A 293 -16.06 -6.63 -20.52
N ALA A 294 -16.31 -6.03 -21.68
CA ALA A 294 -16.48 -6.74 -22.94
C ALA A 294 -15.17 -7.02 -23.69
N VAL A 295 -14.18 -6.13 -23.57
CA VAL A 295 -12.95 -6.14 -24.38
C VAL A 295 -11.73 -6.63 -23.58
N GLY A 296 -11.81 -6.62 -22.26
CA GLY A 296 -10.68 -6.89 -21.36
C GLY A 296 -9.83 -5.65 -21.13
N PHE A 297 -9.31 -5.50 -19.91
CA PHE A 297 -8.62 -4.27 -19.49
C PHE A 297 -7.28 -4.06 -20.23
N ASP A 298 -6.56 -5.13 -20.53
CA ASP A 298 -5.30 -5.07 -21.30
C ASP A 298 -5.51 -4.45 -22.69
N LEU A 299 -6.49 -4.96 -23.44
CA LEU A 299 -6.83 -4.45 -24.77
C LEU A 299 -7.39 -3.03 -24.70
N TYR A 300 -8.22 -2.70 -23.70
CA TYR A 300 -8.67 -1.34 -23.46
C TYR A 300 -7.51 -0.36 -23.22
N THR A 301 -6.52 -0.76 -22.41
CA THR A 301 -5.35 0.07 -22.10
C THR A 301 -4.51 0.31 -23.36
N ARG A 302 -4.33 -0.72 -24.20
CA ARG A 302 -3.67 -0.60 -25.51
C ARG A 302 -4.42 0.35 -26.45
N MET A 303 -5.73 0.20 -26.59
CA MET A 303 -6.56 1.09 -27.43
C MET A 303 -6.52 2.54 -26.96
N LEU A 304 -6.54 2.76 -25.64
CA LEU A 304 -6.49 4.11 -25.07
C LEU A 304 -5.11 4.76 -25.24
N ALA A 305 -4.03 4.01 -25.04
CA ALA A 305 -2.67 4.47 -25.30
C ALA A 305 -2.52 4.89 -26.77
N HIS A 306 -3.01 4.06 -27.69
CA HIS A 306 -3.03 4.36 -29.13
C HIS A 306 -3.79 5.67 -29.42
N ALA A 307 -5.02 5.81 -28.92
CA ALA A 307 -5.82 7.02 -29.14
C ALA A 307 -5.15 8.30 -28.59
N VAL A 308 -4.46 8.21 -27.45
CA VAL A 308 -3.71 9.35 -26.89
C VAL A 308 -2.50 9.70 -27.75
N GLU A 309 -1.80 8.70 -28.27
CA GLU A 309 -0.69 8.92 -29.21
C GLU A 309 -1.18 9.56 -30.52
N GLU A 310 -2.31 9.13 -31.07
CA GLU A 310 -2.92 9.77 -32.24
C GLU A 310 -3.26 11.24 -32.00
N ILE A 311 -3.83 11.56 -30.84
CA ILE A 311 -4.12 12.94 -30.44
C ILE A 311 -2.85 13.77 -30.31
N ARG A 312 -1.78 13.22 -29.73
CA ARG A 312 -0.48 13.89 -29.58
C ARG A 312 0.23 14.09 -30.92
N ALA A 313 0.15 13.10 -31.81
CA ALA A 313 0.73 13.15 -33.15
C ALA A 313 -0.08 14.04 -34.10
N GLY A 314 -1.36 14.28 -33.81
CA GLY A 314 -2.27 15.06 -34.65
C GLY A 314 -2.71 14.32 -35.92
N HIS A 315 -2.42 13.01 -36.01
CA HIS A 315 -2.83 12.15 -37.11
C HIS A 315 -3.04 10.71 -36.59
N PRO A 316 -3.85 9.89 -37.28
CA PRO A 316 -3.98 8.48 -36.95
C PRO A 316 -2.63 7.77 -37.04
N ILE A 317 -2.39 6.82 -36.14
CA ILE A 317 -1.20 5.96 -36.15
C ILE A 317 -1.65 4.66 -36.81
N ALA A 318 -0.91 4.20 -37.80
CA ALA A 318 -1.25 2.96 -38.47
C ALA A 318 -0.96 1.80 -37.51
N GLU A 319 -1.97 0.94 -37.28
CA GLU A 319 -1.73 -0.34 -36.63
C GLU A 319 -0.71 -1.14 -37.47
N PRO A 320 0.26 -1.81 -36.83
CA PRO A 320 1.17 -2.68 -37.56
C PRO A 320 0.37 -3.76 -38.29
N GLU A 321 0.57 -3.88 -39.61
CA GLU A 321 -0.10 -4.92 -40.39
C GLU A 321 0.27 -6.30 -39.83
N GLU A 322 -0.72 -7.16 -39.64
CA GLU A 322 -0.47 -8.57 -39.31
C GLU A 322 0.24 -9.23 -40.50
N ILE A 323 1.54 -9.48 -40.34
CA ILE A 323 2.35 -10.18 -41.33
C ILE A 323 2.17 -11.69 -41.10
N ASN A 324 1.32 -12.32 -41.91
CA ASN A 324 1.21 -13.77 -41.96
C ASN A 324 2.32 -14.34 -42.86
N LEU A 325 3.31 -14.98 -42.23
CA LEU A 325 4.41 -15.66 -42.91
C LEU A 325 4.09 -17.16 -43.05
N ASP A 326 3.64 -17.56 -44.25
CA ASP A 326 3.49 -18.97 -44.61
C ASP A 326 4.79 -19.48 -45.26
N ILE A 327 5.65 -20.06 -44.43
CA ILE A 327 6.95 -20.61 -44.85
C ILE A 327 7.02 -22.09 -44.48
N ALA A 328 7.58 -22.91 -45.37
CA ALA A 328 7.77 -24.35 -45.15
C ALA A 328 8.96 -24.60 -44.19
N VAL A 329 8.88 -24.05 -42.99
CA VAL A 329 9.87 -24.19 -41.93
C VAL A 329 9.14 -24.63 -40.67
N GLU A 330 9.73 -25.58 -39.95
CA GLU A 330 9.21 -26.00 -38.66
C GLU A 330 9.43 -24.88 -37.64
N ALA A 331 8.40 -24.04 -37.46
CA ALA A 331 8.40 -22.92 -36.54
C ALA A 331 7.66 -23.33 -35.26
N GLY A 332 8.43 -23.62 -34.21
CA GLY A 332 7.92 -23.99 -32.90
C GLY A 332 9.07 -24.05 -31.90
N ILE A 333 8.76 -23.93 -30.61
CA ILE A 333 9.74 -24.19 -29.56
C ILE A 333 9.73 -25.71 -29.34
N PRO A 334 10.85 -26.45 -29.59
CA PRO A 334 10.88 -27.90 -29.39
C PRO A 334 10.54 -28.26 -27.93
N GLU A 335 9.81 -29.35 -27.73
CA GLU A 335 9.44 -29.81 -26.37
C GLU A 335 10.66 -30.11 -25.48
N GLU A 336 11.77 -30.53 -26.08
CA GLU A 336 13.04 -30.78 -25.38
C GLU A 336 13.69 -29.51 -24.80
N PHE A 337 13.21 -28.33 -25.21
CA PHE A 337 13.75 -27.03 -24.81
C PHE A 337 12.92 -26.36 -23.69
N VAL A 338 11.69 -26.81 -23.39
CA VAL A 338 10.74 -26.19 -22.44
C VAL A 338 10.75 -26.84 -21.06
#